data_AF-A0A4R6Z9J2-F1
#
_entry.id   AF-A0A4R6Z9J2-F1
#
_cell.length_a   1.000
_cell.length_b   1.000
_cell.length_c   1.000
_cell.angle_alpha   90.00
_cell.angle_beta   90.00
_cell.angle_gamma   90.00
#
_symmetry.space_group_name_H-M   'P 1'
#
loop_
_entity.id
_entity.type
_entity.pdbx_description
1 polymer ?
#
loop_
_entity_poly.entity_id
_entity_poly.type
_entity_poly.pdbx_seq_one_letter_code
_entity_poly.pdbx_strand_id
1 'polypeptide(L)'
;MRKYAHLLLTALFLLTLLWQSVFWGGATALPDLGPIVRRSAMREAPLVSGFMVLGETLGKAAPFLRDLGQGWAAKALAPAAERLLADPDVAMDFIFGQSLNSTQRMATRGVYAVPFLLVLAVIAYLRRPRQVRMMGGRR
;
A
#
# COMPACT_ATOMS: atom_id res chain seq x y z
N MET A 1 8.67 18.70 -18.97
CA MET A 1 8.14 17.85 -17.85
C MET A 1 6.73 17.31 -18.07
N ARG A 2 5.75 18.09 -18.59
CA ARG A 2 4.36 17.62 -18.82
C ARG A 2 4.23 16.31 -19.62
N LYS A 3 5.09 16.06 -20.61
CA LYS A 3 5.03 14.86 -21.47
C LYS A 3 5.17 13.54 -20.69
N TYR A 4 6.00 13.50 -19.64
CA TYR A 4 6.27 12.30 -18.85
C TYR A 4 5.55 12.27 -17.50
N ALA A 5 4.74 13.29 -17.20
CA ALA A 5 4.03 13.38 -15.91
C ALA A 5 3.12 12.17 -15.65
N HIS A 6 2.42 11.67 -16.68
CA HIS A 6 1.61 10.45 -16.56
C HIS A 6 2.45 9.22 -16.20
N LEU A 7 3.62 9.03 -16.85
CA LEU A 7 4.51 7.91 -16.53
C LEU A 7 5.04 7.99 -15.10
N LEU A 8 5.45 9.19 -14.66
CA LEU A 8 5.94 9.40 -13.30
C LEU A 8 4.84 9.12 -12.26
N LEU A 9 3.62 9.62 -12.48
CA LEU A 9 2.50 9.39 -11.58
C LEU A 9 2.05 7.93 -11.56
N THR A 10 2.02 7.26 -12.71
CA THR A 10 1.75 5.82 -12.79
C THR A 10 2.83 5.02 -12.08
N ALA A 11 4.11 5.35 -12.28
CA ALA A 11 5.22 4.68 -11.58
C ALA A 11 5.13 4.88 -10.05
N LEU A 12 4.87 6.11 -9.59
CA LEU A 12 4.67 6.40 -8.18
C LEU A 12 3.46 5.66 -7.60
N PHE A 13 2.34 5.61 -8.32
CA PHE A 13 1.17 4.82 -7.95
C PHE A 13 1.54 3.34 -7.78
N LEU A 14 2.20 2.74 -8.77
CA LEU A 14 2.58 1.32 -8.73
C LEU A 14 3.57 1.02 -7.59
N LEU A 15 4.56 1.87 -7.37
CA LEU A 15 5.52 1.72 -6.27
C LEU A 15 4.83 1.83 -4.91
N THR A 16 3.92 2.79 -4.75
CA THR A 16 3.18 2.96 -3.49
C THR A 16 2.23 1.80 -3.25
N LEU A 17 1.50 1.35 -4.29
CA LEU A 17 0.63 0.18 -4.22
C LEU A 17 1.41 -1.08 -3.85
N LEU A 18 2.57 -1.30 -4.48
CA LEU A 18 3.43 -2.44 -4.21
C LEU A 18 3.95 -2.39 -2.77
N TRP A 19 4.49 -1.25 -2.34
CA TRP A 19 5.00 -1.10 -0.98
C TRP A 19 3.93 -1.32 0.08
N GLN A 20 2.72 -0.76 -0.11
CA GLN A 20 1.58 -0.97 0.78
C GLN A 20 1.15 -2.44 0.82
N SER A 21 1.09 -3.10 -0.33
CA SER A 21 0.73 -4.52 -0.41
C SER A 21 1.75 -5.39 0.31
N VAL A 22 3.05 -5.14 0.08
CA VAL A 22 4.14 -5.86 0.76
C VAL A 22 4.09 -5.65 2.27
N PHE A 23 3.93 -4.40 2.73
CA PHE A 23 3.85 -4.09 4.15
C PHE A 23 2.65 -4.76 4.82
N TRP A 24 1.44 -4.58 4.29
CA TRP A 24 0.21 -5.11 4.91
C TRP A 24 0.07 -6.62 4.76
N GLY A 25 0.53 -7.22 3.65
CA GLY A 25 0.62 -8.68 3.52
C GLY A 25 1.69 -9.29 4.42
N GLY A 26 2.78 -8.57 4.68
CA GLY A 26 3.77 -8.93 5.70
C GLY A 26 3.18 -8.88 7.11
N ALA A 27 2.35 -7.88 7.41
CA ALA A 27 1.67 -7.74 8.69
C ALA A 27 0.73 -8.92 8.99
N THR A 28 -0.01 -9.44 8.00
CA THR A 28 -0.86 -10.62 8.20
C THR A 28 -0.07 -11.91 8.42
N ALA A 29 1.20 -11.92 8.03
CA ALA A 29 2.08 -13.07 8.17
C ALA A 29 2.89 -13.06 9.49
N LEU A 30 2.66 -12.10 10.40
CA LEU A 30 3.24 -12.11 11.74
C LEU A 30 2.57 -13.20 12.60
N PRO A 31 3.33 -14.02 13.36
CA PRO A 31 2.79 -15.19 14.08
C PRO A 31 1.64 -14.86 15.03
N ASP A 32 1.83 -13.88 15.91
CA ASP A 32 0.85 -13.56 16.97
C ASP A 32 -0.07 -12.40 16.59
N LEU A 33 0.45 -11.41 15.87
CA LEU A 33 -0.30 -10.20 15.52
C LEU A 33 -1.06 -10.32 14.20
N GLY A 34 -0.62 -11.18 13.28
CA GLY A 34 -1.18 -11.27 11.93
C GLY A 34 -2.67 -11.57 11.89
N PRO A 35 -3.17 -12.58 12.63
CA PRO A 35 -4.60 -12.88 12.69
C PRO A 35 -5.44 -11.73 13.27
N ILE A 36 -4.93 -11.03 14.28
CA ILE A 36 -5.60 -9.87 14.93
C ILE A 36 -5.72 -8.72 13.94
N VAL A 37 -4.58 -8.34 13.35
CA VAL A 37 -4.49 -7.25 12.37
C VAL A 37 -5.38 -7.53 11.16
N ARG A 38 -5.38 -8.78 10.65
CA ARG A 38 -6.24 -9.19 9.55
C ARG A 38 -7.71 -9.07 9.91
N ARG A 39 -8.12 -9.56 11.08
CA ARG A 39 -9.53 -9.55 11.51
C ARG A 39 -10.05 -8.12 11.69
N SER A 40 -9.30 -7.25 12.37
CA SER A 40 -9.70 -5.86 12.57
C SER A 40 -9.67 -5.09 11.24
N ALA A 41 -8.67 -5.30 10.36
CA ALA A 41 -8.66 -4.67 9.04
C ALA A 41 -9.86 -5.03 8.16
N MET A 42 -10.32 -6.28 8.20
CA MET A 42 -11.52 -6.71 7.46
C MET A 42 -12.80 -6.05 7.98
N ARG A 43 -12.84 -5.61 9.24
CA ARG A 43 -14.00 -4.94 9.85
C ARG A 43 -13.97 -3.42 9.67
N GLU A 44 -12.81 -2.80 9.88
CA GLU A 44 -12.68 -1.34 10.03
C GLU A 44 -12.01 -0.66 8.83
N ALA A 45 -11.17 -1.37 8.07
CA ALA A 45 -10.30 -0.77 7.07
C ALA A 45 -10.30 -1.58 5.75
N PRO A 46 -11.39 -1.54 4.97
CA PRO A 46 -11.52 -2.33 3.73
C PRO A 46 -10.40 -2.05 2.72
N LEU A 47 -9.88 -0.82 2.65
CA LEU A 47 -8.75 -0.49 1.77
C LEU A 47 -7.47 -1.25 2.18
N VAL A 48 -7.19 -1.34 3.48
CA VAL A 48 -6.07 -2.12 4.01
C VAL A 48 -6.26 -3.60 3.72
N SER A 49 -7.49 -4.10 3.89
CA SER A 49 -7.82 -5.50 3.59
C SER A 49 -7.49 -5.87 2.12
N GLY A 50 -7.74 -4.95 1.18
CA GLY A 50 -7.36 -5.10 -0.22
C GLY A 50 -5.84 -5.23 -0.40
N PHE A 51 -5.05 -4.40 0.28
CA PHE A 51 -3.59 -4.50 0.26
C PHE A 51 -3.08 -5.79 0.90
N MET A 52 -3.72 -6.28 1.96
CA MET A 52 -3.37 -7.56 2.57
C MET A 52 -3.54 -8.71 1.59
N VAL A 53 -4.69 -8.79 0.90
CA VAL A 53 -4.95 -9.84 -0.09
C VAL A 53 -3.94 -9.77 -1.23
N LEU A 54 -3.68 -8.57 -1.77
CA LEU A 54 -2.66 -8.39 -2.80
C LEU A 54 -1.27 -8.79 -2.29
N GLY A 55 -0.90 -8.37 -1.09
CA GLY A 55 0.36 -8.71 -0.44
C GLY A 55 0.55 -10.21 -0.23
N GLU A 56 -0.48 -10.92 0.21
CA GLU A 56 -0.46 -12.38 0.36
C GLU A 56 -0.27 -13.07 -0.98
N THR A 57 -0.93 -12.61 -2.05
CA THR A 57 -0.73 -13.16 -3.40
C THR A 57 0.68 -12.89 -3.92
N LEU A 58 1.23 -11.69 -3.69
CA LEU A 58 2.60 -11.33 -4.05
C LEU A 58 3.62 -12.16 -3.28
N GLY A 59 3.40 -12.36 -1.97
CA GLY A 59 4.26 -13.17 -1.12
C GLY A 59 4.27 -14.65 -1.51
N LYS A 60 3.16 -15.18 -2.05
CA LYS A 60 3.13 -16.53 -2.62
C LYS A 60 3.93 -16.63 -3.91
N ALA A 61 3.86 -15.62 -4.77
CA ALA A 61 4.59 -15.58 -6.04
C ALA A 61 6.10 -15.30 -5.85
N ALA A 62 6.44 -14.50 -4.83
CA ALA A 62 7.79 -14.05 -4.54
C ALA A 62 8.02 -14.07 -3.02
N PRO A 63 8.50 -15.20 -2.46
CA PRO A 63 8.68 -15.37 -1.01
C PRO A 63 9.52 -14.28 -0.35
N PHE A 64 10.56 -13.77 -1.02
CA PHE A 64 11.39 -12.69 -0.49
C PHE A 64 10.59 -11.41 -0.16
N LEU A 65 9.49 -11.13 -0.88
CA LEU A 65 8.62 -9.99 -0.59
C LEU A 65 7.84 -10.20 0.69
N ARG A 66 7.44 -11.44 0.99
CA ARG A 66 6.79 -11.78 2.25
C ARG A 66 7.73 -11.52 3.42
N ASP A 67 8.97 -12.01 3.34
CA ASP A 67 9.96 -11.85 4.41
C ASP A 67 10.31 -10.37 4.63
N LEU A 68 10.47 -9.62 3.53
CA LEU A 68 10.71 -8.18 3.58
C LEU A 68 9.55 -7.44 4.25
N GLY A 69 8.31 -7.75 3.85
CA GLY A 69 7.10 -7.19 4.41
C GLY A 69 6.95 -7.52 5.90
N GLN A 70 7.18 -8.76 6.30
CA GLN A 70 7.17 -9.20 7.70
C GLN A 70 8.18 -8.41 8.54
N GLY A 71 9.41 -8.23 8.03
CA GLY A 71 10.44 -7.46 8.73
C GLY A 71 10.02 -5.99 8.96
N TRP A 72 9.43 -5.35 7.94
CA TRP A 72 8.91 -3.99 8.09
C TRP A 72 7.72 -3.91 9.05
N ALA A 73 6.78 -4.85 8.95
CA ALA A 73 5.59 -4.90 9.80
C ALA A 73 5.95 -5.19 11.26
N ALA A 74 6.88 -6.13 11.51
CA ALA A 74 7.37 -6.45 12.85
C ALA A 74 8.00 -5.20 13.50
N LYS A 75 8.86 -4.49 12.77
CA LYS A 75 9.47 -3.24 13.28
C LYS A 75 8.42 -2.15 13.53
N ALA A 76 7.42 -2.04 12.65
CA ALA A 76 6.38 -1.04 12.74
C ALA A 76 5.40 -1.29 13.91
N LEU A 77 5.09 -2.56 14.18
CA LEU A 77 4.10 -2.96 15.19
C LEU A 77 4.72 -3.38 16.53
N ALA A 78 6.04 -3.57 16.62
CA ALA A 78 6.72 -3.96 17.86
C ALA A 78 6.33 -3.08 19.08
N PRO A 79 6.26 -1.74 18.98
CA PRO A 79 5.85 -0.91 20.13
C PRO A 79 4.39 -1.09 20.56
N ALA A 80 3.55 -1.61 19.68
CA ALA A 80 2.13 -1.85 19.92
C ALA A 80 1.80 -3.30 20.30
N ALA A 81 2.77 -4.22 20.22
CA ALA A 81 2.49 -5.64 20.25
C ALA A 81 1.71 -6.06 21.50
N GLU A 82 2.16 -5.63 22.68
CA GLU A 82 1.49 -5.92 23.96
C GLU A 82 0.05 -5.36 24.01
N ARG A 83 -0.13 -4.13 23.52
CA ARG A 83 -1.43 -3.46 23.48
C ARG A 83 -2.41 -4.14 22.51
N LEU A 84 -1.92 -4.54 21.34
CA LEU A 84 -2.71 -5.22 20.31
C LEU A 84 -3.12 -6.64 20.74
N LEU A 85 -2.29 -7.29 21.56
CA LEU A 85 -2.62 -8.58 22.16
C LEU A 85 -3.64 -8.44 23.30
N ALA A 86 -3.57 -7.36 24.07
CA ALA A 86 -4.51 -7.08 25.15
C ALA A 86 -5.91 -6.69 24.62
N ASP A 87 -5.98 -5.82 23.61
CA ASP A 87 -7.22 -5.26 23.06
C ASP A 87 -7.30 -5.48 21.53
N PRO A 88 -7.55 -6.71 21.05
CA PRO A 88 -7.52 -7.04 19.62
C PRO A 88 -8.67 -6.42 18.81
N ASP A 89 -9.79 -6.07 19.45
CA ASP A 89 -10.96 -5.50 18.79
C ASP A 89 -10.78 -4.04 18.35
N VAL A 90 -9.77 -3.33 18.88
CA VAL A 90 -9.51 -1.91 18.59
C VAL A 90 -8.18 -1.74 17.84
N ALA A 91 -7.70 -2.82 17.22
CA ALA A 91 -6.37 -2.88 16.65
C ALA A 91 -6.14 -1.84 15.54
N MET A 92 -7.07 -1.71 14.59
CA MET A 92 -6.90 -0.75 13.48
C MET A 92 -7.13 0.69 13.93
N ASP A 93 -8.12 0.95 14.78
CA ASP A 93 -8.28 2.26 15.42
C ASP A 93 -7.01 2.69 16.19
N PHE A 94 -6.35 1.78 16.90
CA PHE A 94 -5.08 2.06 17.57
C PHE A 94 -3.95 2.30 16.57
N ILE A 95 -3.81 1.41 15.57
CA ILE A 95 -2.78 1.51 14.53
C ILE A 95 -2.94 2.80 13.72
N PHE A 96 -4.14 3.31 13.48
CA PHE A 96 -4.35 4.56 12.73
C PHE A 96 -4.42 5.79 13.62
N GLY A 97 -4.84 5.65 14.87
CA GLY A 97 -5.05 6.74 15.82
C GLY A 97 -3.77 7.23 16.50
N GLN A 98 -2.79 6.36 16.72
CA GLN A 98 -1.53 6.73 17.37
C GLN A 98 -0.33 6.60 16.43
N SER A 99 0.61 7.54 16.50
CA SER A 99 1.86 7.44 15.76
C SER A 99 2.96 6.87 16.65
N LEU A 100 3.27 5.59 16.47
CA LEU A 100 4.22 4.86 17.29
C LEU A 100 5.65 5.02 16.78
N ASN A 101 5.81 4.92 15.45
CA ASN A 101 7.09 5.10 14.78
C ASN A 101 6.90 5.65 13.36
N SER A 102 8.02 6.03 12.73
CA SER A 102 8.02 6.59 11.38
C SER A 102 7.52 5.58 10.34
N THR A 103 7.85 4.30 10.47
CA THR A 103 7.45 3.24 9.53
C THR A 103 5.93 3.01 9.55
N GLN A 104 5.33 2.87 10.73
CA GLN A 104 3.89 2.74 10.92
C GLN A 104 3.16 4.01 10.47
N ARG A 105 3.69 5.20 10.76
CA ARG A 105 3.12 6.47 10.26
C ARG A 105 3.15 6.54 8.73
N MET A 106 4.21 6.05 8.11
CA MET A 106 4.31 6.00 6.65
C MET A 106 3.34 4.98 6.06
N ALA A 107 3.22 3.80 6.67
CA ALA A 107 2.28 2.77 6.24
C ALA A 107 0.82 3.22 6.32
N THR A 108 0.42 3.83 7.43
CA THR A 108 -0.96 4.32 7.66
C THR A 108 -1.31 5.49 6.74
N ARG A 109 -0.42 6.47 6.58
CA ARG A 109 -0.64 7.59 5.63
C ARG A 109 -0.59 7.12 4.18
N GLY A 110 0.29 6.17 3.88
CA GLY A 110 0.46 5.58 2.55
C GLY A 110 -0.80 4.89 2.04
N VAL A 111 -1.69 4.44 2.92
CA VAL A 111 -2.97 3.81 2.56
C VAL A 111 -3.79 4.76 1.68
N TYR A 112 -3.87 6.04 2.06
CA TYR A 112 -4.63 7.05 1.32
C TYR A 112 -3.85 7.63 0.13
N ALA A 113 -2.53 7.48 0.11
CA ALA A 113 -1.71 7.91 -1.02
C ALA A 113 -2.01 7.09 -2.29
N VAL A 114 -2.33 5.80 -2.15
CA VAL A 114 -2.64 4.92 -3.29
C VAL A 114 -3.86 5.40 -4.11
N PRO A 115 -5.06 5.57 -3.53
CA PRO A 115 -6.22 6.05 -4.30
C PRO A 115 -6.00 7.47 -4.84
N PHE A 116 -5.31 8.33 -4.10
CA PHE A 116 -4.97 9.67 -4.56
C PHE A 116 -4.06 9.66 -5.80
N LEU A 117 -2.98 8.86 -5.76
CA LEU A 117 -2.06 8.70 -6.89
C LEU A 117 -2.73 8.03 -8.10
N LEU A 118 -3.65 7.11 -7.87
CA LEU A 118 -4.46 6.51 -8.94
C LEU A 118 -5.25 7.59 -9.69
N VAL A 119 -5.97 8.45 -8.97
CA VAL A 119 -6.75 9.55 -9.57
C VAL A 119 -5.83 10.50 -10.34
N LEU A 120 -4.69 10.89 -9.77
CA LEU A 120 -3.73 11.76 -10.46
C LEU A 120 -3.14 11.10 -11.72
N ALA A 121 -2.80 9.81 -11.65
CA ALA A 121 -2.28 9.07 -12.79
C ALA A 121 -3.32 8.99 -13.93
N VAL A 122 -4.59 8.73 -13.61
CA VAL A 122 -5.69 8.73 -14.58
C VAL A 122 -5.87 10.10 -15.22
N ILE A 123 -5.93 11.17 -14.44
CA ILE A 123 -6.07 12.54 -14.97
C ILE A 123 -4.89 12.89 -15.89
N ALA A 124 -3.67 12.58 -15.48
CA ALA A 124 -2.47 12.84 -16.26
C ALA A 124 -2.43 12.02 -17.56
N TYR A 125 -2.90 10.77 -17.51
CA TYR A 125 -3.03 9.91 -18.70
C TYR A 125 -4.05 10.46 -19.69
N LEU A 126 -5.23 10.89 -19.21
CA LEU A 126 -6.27 11.49 -20.05
C LEU A 126 -5.85 12.82 -20.66
N ARG A 127 -5.07 13.64 -19.94
CA ARG A 127 -4.52 14.92 -20.42
C ARG A 127 -3.25 14.79 -21.26
N ARG A 128 -2.81 13.56 -21.57
CA ARG A 128 -1.58 13.33 -22.34
C ARG A 128 -1.72 13.91 -23.76
N PRO A 129 -0.76 14.73 -24.23
CA PRO A 129 -0.76 15.19 -25.61
C PRO A 129 -0.59 13.99 -26.55
N ARG A 130 -1.63 13.69 -27.33
CA ARG A 130 -1.58 12.66 -28.37
C ARG A 130 -0.79 13.23 -29.55
N GLN A 131 0.28 12.56 -29.95
CA GLN A 131 0.97 12.92 -31.19
C GLN A 131 0.03 12.63 -32.35
N VAL A 132 -0.52 13.68 -32.97
CA VAL A 132 -1.21 13.57 -34.25
C VAL A 132 -0.11 13.35 -35.29
N ARG A 133 0.15 12.09 -35.64
CA ARG A 133 0.98 11.78 -36.80
C ARG A 133 0.15 12.14 -38.03
N MET A 134 0.47 13.25 -38.69
CA MET A 134 -0.07 13.54 -40.01
C MET A 134 0.42 12.43 -40.96
N MET A 135 -0.49 11.52 -41.30
CA MET A 135 -0.27 10.50 -42.30
C MET A 135 -0.50 11.18 -43.66
N GLY A 136 0.57 11.40 -44.42
CA GLY A 136 0.46 11.80 -45.82
C GLY A 136 0.80 13.26 -46.09
N GLY A 137 2.04 13.47 -46.51
CA GLY A 137 2.48 14.66 -47.22
C GLY A 137 3.61 14.30 -48.18
N ARG A 138 3.44 13.21 -48.95
CA ARG A 138 4.26 12.97 -50.14
C ARG A 138 3.63 13.80 -51.27
N ARG A 139 4.26 14.91 -51.60
CA ARG A 139 4.25 15.47 -52.94
C ARG A 139 5.68 15.45 -53.45
#